data_AF-A0A6V8CIB7-F1
#
_entry.id   AF-A0A6V8CIB7-F1
#
_cell.length_a   1.000
_cell.length_b   1.000
_cell.length_c   1.000
_cell.angle_alpha   90.00
_cell.angle_beta   90.00
_cell.angle_gamma   90.00
#
_symmetry.space_group_name_H-M   'P 1'
#
loop_
_entity.id
_entity.type
_entity.pdbx_description
1 polymer ?
#
loop_
_entity_poly.entity_id
_entity_poly.type
_entity_poly.pdbx_seq_one_letter_code
_entity_poly.pdbx_strand_id
1 'polypeptide(L)'
;MNACIQSSREAFQSKEWASIDPAQRGRILQKMATSTYANAKMLAEIESTNNGKTFREALSEIRYGAWTLEYFAGLSDKIEG
;
A
#
# COMPACT_ATOMS: atom_id res chain seq x y z
N MET A 1 12.09 1.38 -18.43
CA MET A 1 12.77 1.05 -17.16
C MET A 1 13.51 2.26 -16.58
N ASN A 2 14.37 2.96 -17.35
CA ASN A 2 15.08 4.16 -16.87
C ASN A 2 14.17 5.27 -16.31
N ALA A 3 13.01 5.51 -16.95
CA ALA A 3 12.03 6.49 -16.47
C ALA A 3 11.46 6.17 -15.07
N CYS A 4 11.14 4.91 -14.77
CA CYS A 4 10.68 4.53 -13.43
C CYS A 4 11.77 4.71 -12.37
N ILE A 5 13.01 4.34 -12.69
CA ILE A 5 14.14 4.50 -11.75
C ILE A 5 14.37 5.98 -11.45
N GLN A 6 14.34 6.82 -12.48
CA GLN A 6 14.51 8.26 -12.33
C GLN A 6 13.38 8.88 -11.49
N SER A 7 12.13 8.54 -11.80
CA SER A 7 10.97 9.03 -11.04
C SER A 7 11.00 8.59 -9.57
N SER A 8 11.37 7.34 -9.28
CA SER A 8 11.51 6.87 -7.89
C SER A 8 12.62 7.59 -7.13
N ARG A 9 13.75 7.89 -7.79
CA ARG A 9 14.85 8.66 -7.19
C ARG A 9 14.42 10.09 -6.88
N GLU A 10 13.73 10.73 -7.81
CA GLU A 10 13.19 12.07 -7.64
C GLU A 10 12.20 12.13 -6.48
N ALA A 11 11.24 11.19 -6.41
CA ALA A 11 10.30 11.10 -5.31
C ALA A 11 10.98 10.84 -3.94
N PHE A 12 12.06 10.05 -3.93
CA PHE A 12 12.82 9.79 -2.71
C PHE A 12 13.61 11.01 -2.23
N GLN A 13 14.18 11.79 -3.15
CA GLN A 13 14.96 13.00 -2.85
C GLN A 13 14.09 14.24 -2.64
N SER A 14 12.86 14.20 -3.15
CA SER A 14 11.85 15.23 -3.02
C SER A 14 11.50 15.47 -1.56
N LYS A 15 11.52 16.74 -1.15
CA LYS A 15 11.10 17.14 0.19
C LYS A 15 9.62 16.86 0.41
N GLU A 16 8.82 16.84 -0.65
CA GLU A 16 7.39 16.57 -0.60
C GLU A 16 7.08 15.19 -0.01
N TRP A 17 7.95 14.18 -0.16
CA TRP A 17 7.83 12.89 0.52
C TRP A 17 8.77 12.75 1.72
N ALA A 18 10.02 13.20 1.59
CA ALA A 18 11.04 13.05 2.63
C ALA A 18 10.77 13.90 3.89
N SER A 19 10.07 15.03 3.75
CA SER A 19 9.73 15.93 4.87
C SER A 19 8.36 15.67 5.50
N ILE A 20 7.61 14.69 5.00
CA ILE A 20 6.33 14.31 5.61
C ILE A 20 6.62 13.74 7.00
N ASP A 21 5.95 14.30 8.00
CA ASP A 21 5.97 13.81 9.37
C ASP A 21 5.68 12.29 9.41
N PRO A 22 6.44 11.49 10.19
CA PRO A 22 6.27 10.05 10.23
C PRO A 22 4.82 9.61 10.51
N ALA A 23 4.10 10.29 11.40
CA ALA A 23 2.70 9.99 11.68
C ALA A 23 1.77 10.35 10.51
N GLN A 24 2.08 11.40 9.73
CA GLN A 24 1.36 11.70 8.49
C GLN A 24 1.56 10.60 7.44
N ARG A 25 2.76 10.04 7.31
CA ARG A 25 2.99 8.87 6.44
C ARG A 25 2.17 7.67 6.90
N GLY A 26 2.09 7.42 8.21
CA GLY A 26 1.20 6.42 8.78
C GLY A 26 -0.26 6.61 8.39
N ARG A 27 -0.77 7.85 8.45
CA ARG A 27 -2.14 8.17 8.02
C ARG A 27 -2.39 7.89 6.54
N ILE A 28 -1.39 8.10 5.68
CA ILE A 28 -1.50 7.76 4.26
C ILE A 28 -1.62 6.24 4.10
N LEU A 29 -0.76 5.46 4.76
CA LEU A 29 -0.83 4.00 4.75
C LEU A 29 -2.16 3.47 5.30
N GLN A 30 -2.69 4.07 6.36
CA GLN A 30 -3.99 3.69 6.93
C GLN A 30 -5.15 3.99 5.97
N LYS A 31 -5.09 5.12 5.24
CA LYS A 31 -6.07 5.43 4.18
C LYS A 31 -5.99 4.41 3.04
N MET A 32 -4.79 3.99 2.65
CA MET A 32 -4.60 2.94 1.66
C MET A 32 -5.19 1.61 2.15
N ALA A 33 -4.90 1.20 3.39
CA ALA A 33 -5.47 -0.02 3.98
C ALA A 33 -7.01 0.02 3.98
N THR A 34 -7.60 1.13 4.44
CA THR A 34 -9.05 1.35 4.48
C THR A 34 -9.68 1.25 3.09
N SER A 35 -9.08 1.90 2.10
CA SER A 35 -9.55 1.85 0.71
C SER A 35 -9.45 0.44 0.13
N THR A 36 -8.37 -0.28 0.40
CA THR A 36 -8.18 -1.66 -0.05
C THR A 36 -9.22 -2.60 0.57
N TYR A 37 -9.51 -2.46 1.87
CA TYR A 37 -10.58 -3.24 2.52
C TYR A 37 -11.96 -2.95 1.92
N ALA A 38 -12.29 -1.67 1.70
CA ALA A 38 -13.56 -1.25 1.12
C ALA A 38 -13.77 -1.83 -0.28
N ASN A 39 -12.69 -1.96 -1.06
CA ASN A 39 -12.73 -2.45 -2.44
C ASN A 39 -12.31 -3.92 -2.59
N ALA A 40 -12.13 -4.67 -1.49
CA ALA A 40 -11.46 -5.97 -1.52
C ALA A 40 -12.14 -7.00 -2.44
N LYS A 41 -13.47 -6.98 -2.54
CA LYS A 41 -14.22 -7.89 -3.43
C LYS A 41 -13.98 -7.57 -4.91
N MET A 42 -14.03 -6.29 -5.29
CA MET A 42 -13.79 -5.85 -6.66
C MET A 42 -12.34 -6.13 -7.08
N LEU A 43 -11.37 -5.85 -6.20
CA LEU A 43 -9.98 -6.19 -6.44
C LEU A 43 -9.76 -7.72 -6.57
N ALA A 44 -10.45 -8.52 -5.76
CA ALA A 44 -10.39 -9.98 -5.85
C ALA A 44 -10.98 -10.53 -7.15
N GLU A 45 -12.05 -9.92 -7.67
CA GLU A 45 -12.63 -10.27 -8.97
C GLU A 45 -11.64 -10.01 -10.11
N ILE A 46 -11.02 -8.83 -10.13
CA ILE A 46 -9.97 -8.47 -11.08
C ILE A 46 -8.79 -9.46 -11.00
N GLU A 47 -8.29 -9.72 -9.81
CA GLU A 47 -7.12 -10.59 -9.58
C GLU A 47 -7.41 -12.05 -9.96
N SER A 48 -8.60 -12.57 -9.62
CA SER A 48 -9.03 -13.92 -9.99
C SER A 48 -9.18 -14.08 -11.50
N THR A 49 -9.65 -13.04 -12.19
CA THR A 49 -9.79 -13.03 -13.66
C THR A 49 -8.42 -12.96 -14.35
N ASN A 50 -7.49 -12.19 -13.80
CA ASN A 50 -6.18 -11.96 -14.41
C ASN A 50 -5.22 -13.15 -14.21
N ASN A 51 -5.25 -13.79 -13.04
CA ASN A 51 -4.30 -14.84 -12.66
C ASN A 51 -4.90 -16.26 -12.61
N GLY A 52 -6.21 -16.42 -12.82
CA GLY A 52 -6.89 -17.72 -12.81
C GLY A 52 -7.02 -18.38 -11.44
N LYS A 53 -6.53 -17.73 -10.37
CA LYS A 53 -6.72 -18.17 -8.98
C LYS A 53 -8.19 -18.06 -8.57
N THR A 54 -8.63 -18.81 -7.58
CA THR A 54 -10.02 -18.72 -7.12
C THR A 54 -10.30 -17.35 -6.51
N PHE A 55 -11.54 -16.87 -6.62
CA PHE A 55 -11.96 -15.63 -5.96
C PHE A 55 -11.67 -15.64 -4.45
N ARG A 56 -11.78 -16.81 -3.80
CA ARG A 56 -11.49 -16.96 -2.37
C ARG A 56 -10.02 -16.74 -2.05
N GLU A 57 -9.11 -17.28 -2.86
CA GLU A 57 -7.67 -17.05 -2.72
C GLU A 57 -7.34 -15.58 -2.96
N ALA A 58 -7.81 -15.02 -4.08
CA ALA A 58 -7.61 -13.60 -4.41
C ALA A 58 -8.11 -12.67 -3.30
N LEU A 59 -9.31 -12.92 -2.75
CA LEU A 59 -9.86 -12.12 -1.66
C LEU A 59 -9.01 -12.21 -0.39
N SER A 60 -8.44 -13.38 -0.11
CA SER A 60 -7.57 -13.58 1.05
C SER A 60 -6.27 -12.79 0.89
N GLU A 61 -5.66 -12.82 -0.30
CA GLU A 61 -4.45 -12.05 -0.62
C GLU A 61 -4.67 -10.54 -0.55
N ILE A 62 -5.77 -10.02 -1.12
CA ILE A 62 -6.08 -8.59 -1.07
C ILE A 62 -6.28 -8.12 0.37
N ARG A 63 -6.99 -8.91 1.19
CA ARG A 63 -7.16 -8.61 2.62
C ARG A 63 -5.85 -8.66 3.39
N TYR A 64 -4.97 -9.59 3.04
CA TYR A 64 -3.63 -9.68 3.62
C TYR A 64 -2.76 -8.47 3.26
N GLY A 65 -2.83 -8.00 2.01
CA GLY A 65 -2.19 -6.76 1.57
C GLY A 65 -2.71 -5.53 2.33
N ALA A 66 -4.03 -5.43 2.52
CA ALA A 66 -4.63 -4.36 3.33
C ALA A 66 -4.16 -4.39 4.78
N TRP A 67 -4.13 -5.58 5.40
CA TRP A 67 -3.62 -5.77 6.75
C TRP A 67 -2.15 -5.36 6.87
N THR A 68 -1.33 -5.71 5.87
CA THR A 68 0.10 -5.34 5.84
C THR A 68 0.27 -3.82 5.83
N LEU A 69 -0.54 -3.10 5.04
CA LEU A 69 -0.54 -1.63 5.03
C LEU A 69 -0.90 -1.04 6.39
N GLU A 70 -1.93 -1.58 7.05
CA GLU A 70 -2.36 -1.17 8.39
C GLU A 70 -1.28 -1.44 9.44
N TYR A 71 -0.62 -2.60 9.38
CA TYR A 71 0.48 -2.94 10.28
C TYR A 71 1.63 -1.92 10.19
N PHE A 72 2.08 -1.59 8.97
CA PHE A 72 3.13 -0.59 8.78
C PHE A 72 2.68 0.85 9.06
N ALA A 73 1.39 1.16 8.87
CA ALA A 73 0.82 2.42 9.32
C ALA A 73 0.96 2.58 10.85
N GLY A 74 0.68 1.53 11.61
CA GLY A 74 0.83 1.53 13.07
C GLY A 74 2.27 1.48 13.59
N LEU A 75 3.26 1.29 12.71
CA LEU A 75 4.68 1.35 13.04
C LEU A 75 5.32 2.69 12.64
N SER A 76 4.64 3.52 11.85
CA SER A 76 5.27 4.67 11.19
C SER A 76 5.83 5.73 12.14
N ASP A 77 5.26 5.85 13.34
CA ASP A 77 5.65 6.80 14.40
C ASP A 77 6.51 6.16 15.50
N LYS A 78 6.74 4.84 15.42
CA LYS A 78 7.51 4.06 16.40
C LYS A 78 8.94 3.77 15.98
N ILE A 79 9.28 4.08 14.72
CA ILE A 79 10.65 4.01 14.24
C ILE A 79 11.33 5.32 14.64
N GLU A 80 11.92 5.32 15.83
CA GLU A 80 12.87 6.35 16.24
C GLU A 80 14.23 6.00 15.65
N GLY A 81 14.70 6.83 14.71
CA GLY A 81 16.05 6.79 14.15
C GLY A 81 16.83 8.02 14.56
#